data_AF-A0A7W6F734-F1
#
_entry.id   AF-A0A7W6F734-F1
#
_cell.length_a   1.000
_cell.length_b   1.000
_cell.length_c   1.000
_cell.angle_alpha   90.00
_cell.angle_beta   90.00
_cell.angle_gamma   90.00
#
_symmetry.space_group_name_H-M   'P 1'
#
loop_
_entity.id
_entity.type
_entity.pdbx_description
1 polymer ?
#
loop_
_entity_poly.entity_id
_entity_poly.type
_entity_poly.pdbx_seq_one_letter_code
_entity_poly.pdbx_strand_id
1 'polypeptide(L)'
;MSGLDQLSETLLPGIAVNFCSSVALPPSVERKAERSITAETANEERLRVARFTTMAIIAACLLSWDHAYAQTVTDGSDSVLGLDESKATIALVGQGMKAPSSALYSRLRHGRAGAACGEVDATNRMGTHTGPRSFVADTKAAFGGILPDAPELRHPSSMAQYQAMQRTIELYRTNCAAD
;
A
#
# COMPACT_ATOMS: atom_id res chain seq x y z
N MET A 1 1.82 -50.80 -9.90
CA MET A 1 1.21 -49.89 -10.90
C MET A 1 1.73 -48.48 -10.63
N SER A 2 1.76 -47.61 -11.64
CA SER A 2 2.41 -46.28 -11.70
C SER A 2 2.04 -45.32 -10.54
N GLY A 3 2.83 -44.32 -10.14
CA GLY A 3 4.17 -43.83 -10.57
C GLY A 3 4.92 -43.22 -9.35
N LEU A 4 6.22 -42.89 -9.35
CA LEU A 4 7.00 -42.04 -10.29
C LEU A 4 6.50 -40.57 -10.33
N ASP A 5 7.31 -39.52 -10.09
CA ASP A 5 8.68 -39.47 -9.50
C ASP A 5 9.09 -38.04 -9.04
N GLN A 6 10.28 -37.92 -8.42
CA GLN A 6 11.29 -36.83 -8.39
C GLN A 6 10.96 -35.41 -8.97
N LEU A 7 11.13 -34.31 -8.22
CA LEU A 7 12.36 -33.50 -7.91
C LEU A 7 12.68 -32.35 -8.91
N SER A 8 13.55 -31.43 -8.48
CA SER A 8 14.19 -30.31 -9.21
C SER A 8 13.26 -29.09 -9.46
N GLU A 9 13.59 -27.84 -9.13
CA GLU A 9 14.78 -27.01 -9.41
C GLU A 9 15.07 -26.76 -10.90
N THR A 10 14.76 -25.53 -11.36
CA THR A 10 15.52 -24.71 -12.34
C THR A 10 14.85 -23.33 -12.40
N LEU A 11 15.51 -22.24 -11.98
CA LEU A 11 16.31 -21.35 -12.84
C LEU A 11 15.71 -21.09 -14.24
N LEU A 12 15.19 -19.86 -14.45
CA LEU A 12 14.90 -19.30 -15.77
C LEU A 12 16.02 -18.31 -16.16
N PRO A 13 16.77 -18.55 -17.25
CA PRO A 13 17.86 -17.67 -17.70
C PRO A 13 17.37 -16.51 -18.60
N GLY A 14 18.28 -15.58 -18.91
CA GLY A 14 17.97 -14.34 -19.62
C GLY A 14 17.57 -14.51 -21.10
N ILE A 15 16.69 -13.62 -21.55
CA ILE A 15 16.23 -13.53 -22.93
C ILE A 15 17.26 -12.73 -23.76
N ALA A 16 18.08 -13.43 -24.55
CA ALA A 16 18.89 -12.83 -25.60
C ALA A 16 18.16 -12.98 -26.95
N VAL A 17 17.81 -11.87 -27.61
CA VAL A 17 17.17 -11.89 -28.94
C VAL A 17 18.08 -11.25 -29.97
N ASN A 18 18.85 -12.07 -30.68
CA ASN A 18 19.46 -11.68 -31.95
C ASN A 18 19.84 -12.91 -32.78
N PHE A 19 19.21 -13.11 -33.93
CA PHE A 19 19.92 -13.66 -35.09
C PHE A 19 19.28 -13.20 -36.40
N CYS A 20 20.11 -13.04 -37.43
CA CYS A 20 19.75 -12.45 -38.71
C CYS A 20 20.17 -13.38 -39.86
N SER A 21 19.33 -13.50 -40.89
CA SER A 21 19.69 -13.92 -42.26
C SER A 21 18.52 -13.60 -43.20
N SER A 22 18.71 -12.78 -44.25
CA SER A 22 19.29 -13.10 -45.59
C SER A 22 18.22 -13.71 -46.53
N VAL A 23 18.17 -13.44 -47.85
CA VAL A 23 19.25 -13.52 -48.86
C VAL A 23 18.99 -12.61 -50.11
N ALA A 24 20.07 -12.10 -50.71
CA ALA A 24 20.30 -11.64 -52.11
C ALA A 24 19.42 -10.56 -52.83
N LEU A 25 20.03 -9.36 -52.93
CA LEU A 25 20.45 -8.61 -54.14
C LEU A 25 20.17 -9.14 -55.58
N PRO A 26 20.22 -8.28 -56.63
CA PRO A 26 20.15 -6.80 -56.70
C PRO A 26 18.98 -6.35 -57.64
N PRO A 27 19.09 -5.75 -58.88
CA PRO A 27 20.19 -5.22 -59.71
C PRO A 27 20.26 -3.66 -59.79
N SER A 28 21.04 -3.15 -60.75
CA SER A 28 21.31 -1.72 -61.07
C SER A 28 20.20 -0.97 -61.83
N VAL A 29 20.08 0.35 -61.62
CA VAL A 29 20.17 1.42 -62.67
C VAL A 29 20.10 2.83 -62.04
N GLU A 30 21.18 3.61 -62.21
CA GLU A 30 21.23 5.09 -62.07
C GLU A 30 20.80 5.72 -60.70
N ARG A 31 20.91 7.03 -60.41
CA ARG A 31 21.55 8.18 -61.10
C ARG A 31 22.29 9.08 -60.09
N LYS A 32 23.24 9.89 -60.57
CA LYS A 32 24.26 10.62 -59.78
C LYS A 32 23.73 11.96 -59.19
N ALA A 33 22.80 11.95 -58.23
CA ALA A 33 22.07 13.19 -57.85
C ALA A 33 21.75 13.49 -56.36
N GLU A 34 21.94 12.58 -55.38
CA GLU A 34 21.46 12.83 -53.99
C GLU A 34 22.54 12.60 -52.91
N ARG A 35 23.32 13.65 -52.61
CA ARG A 35 24.34 13.64 -51.52
C ARG A 35 24.15 14.71 -50.43
N SER A 36 23.03 15.45 -50.46
CA SER A 36 22.82 16.64 -49.63
C SER A 36 21.72 16.51 -48.55
N ILE A 37 20.95 15.43 -48.52
CA ILE A 37 19.72 15.33 -47.70
C ILE A 37 19.93 14.53 -46.39
N THR A 38 20.97 13.68 -46.33
CA THR A 38 21.17 12.69 -45.26
C THR A 38 21.83 13.20 -43.97
N ALA A 39 22.10 14.50 -43.84
CA ALA A 39 22.70 15.09 -42.64
C ALA A 39 21.67 15.69 -41.67
N GLU A 40 20.56 16.22 -42.17
CA GLU A 40 19.62 17.04 -41.37
C GLU A 40 18.60 16.19 -40.60
N THR A 41 18.15 15.08 -41.19
CA THR A 41 17.15 14.17 -40.61
C THR A 41 17.64 13.44 -39.36
N ALA A 42 18.95 13.22 -39.21
CA ALA A 42 19.55 12.50 -38.08
C ALA A 42 19.45 13.24 -36.73
N ASN A 43 19.13 14.55 -36.74
CA ASN A 43 19.05 15.36 -35.53
C ASN A 43 17.64 15.33 -34.88
N GLU A 44 16.59 15.19 -35.68
CA GLU A 44 15.20 15.20 -35.18
C GLU A 44 14.87 13.98 -34.31
N GLU A 45 15.30 12.77 -34.71
CA GLU A 45 14.99 11.55 -33.96
C GLU A 45 15.60 11.56 -32.56
N ARG A 46 16.81 12.12 -32.41
CA ARG A 46 17.47 12.29 -31.11
C ARG A 46 16.66 13.19 -30.16
N LEU A 47 16.05 14.26 -30.68
CA LEU A 47 15.13 15.09 -29.91
C LEU A 47 13.83 14.36 -29.52
N ARG A 48 13.31 13.49 -30.40
CA ARG A 48 12.09 12.70 -30.10
C ARG A 48 12.35 11.68 -28.99
N VAL A 49 13.43 10.88 -29.10
CA VAL A 49 13.79 9.87 -28.09
C VAL A 49 14.04 10.51 -26.71
N ALA A 50 14.80 11.61 -26.66
CA ALA A 50 15.07 12.33 -25.40
C ALA A 50 13.79 12.88 -24.73
N ARG A 51 12.84 13.39 -25.51
CA ARG A 51 11.55 13.88 -24.98
C ARG A 51 10.70 12.75 -24.40
N PHE A 52 10.69 11.57 -25.03
CA PHE A 52 9.96 10.41 -24.52
C PHE A 52 10.57 9.85 -23.21
N THR A 53 11.90 9.74 -23.11
CA THR A 53 12.54 9.27 -21.87
C THR A 53 12.34 10.21 -20.69
N THR A 54 12.35 11.53 -20.93
CA THR A 54 12.11 12.53 -19.86
C THR A 54 10.70 12.41 -19.28
N MET A 55 9.68 12.21 -20.11
CA MET A 55 8.29 12.05 -19.65
C MET A 55 8.07 10.77 -18.84
N ALA A 56 8.70 9.66 -19.23
CA ALA A 56 8.58 8.38 -18.52
C ALA A 56 9.11 8.46 -17.07
N ILE A 57 10.21 9.19 -16.85
CA ILE A 57 10.80 9.36 -15.51
C ILE A 57 9.87 10.21 -14.63
N ILE A 58 9.31 11.31 -15.15
CA ILE A 58 8.37 12.16 -14.40
C ILE A 58 7.11 11.38 -14.02
N ALA A 59 6.57 10.57 -14.93
CA ALA A 59 5.41 9.71 -14.66
C ALA A 59 5.69 8.68 -13.56
N ALA A 60 6.89 8.08 -13.54
CA ALA A 60 7.28 7.15 -12.49
C ALA A 60 7.40 7.82 -11.11
N CYS A 61 8.01 9.02 -11.03
CA CYS A 61 8.16 9.75 -9.77
C CYS A 61 6.83 10.18 -9.14
N LEU A 62 5.77 10.39 -9.95
CA LEU A 62 4.44 10.74 -9.44
C LEU A 62 3.66 9.55 -8.86
N LEU A 63 4.04 8.32 -9.19
CA LEU A 63 3.43 7.09 -8.65
C LEU A 63 4.08 6.63 -7.34
N SER A 64 5.27 7.12 -7.02
CA SER A 64 5.98 6.86 -5.77
C SER A 64 5.71 7.88 -4.66
N TRP A 65 4.69 8.74 -4.81
CA TRP A 65 4.22 9.62 -3.74
C TRP A 65 3.34 8.85 -2.74
N ASP A 66 3.92 7.82 -2.13
CA ASP A 66 3.35 7.17 -0.97
C ASP A 66 3.24 8.23 0.14
N HIS A 67 2.01 8.50 0.60
CA HIS A 67 1.80 9.50 1.62
C HIS A 67 2.29 8.93 2.96
N ALA A 68 3.54 9.26 3.30
CA ALA A 68 4.11 9.09 4.62
C ALA A 68 3.39 9.98 5.64
N TYR A 69 2.13 9.66 5.93
CA TYR A 69 1.40 10.15 7.09
C TYR A 69 2.17 9.69 8.32
N ALA A 70 2.87 10.62 8.97
CA ALA A 70 3.54 10.39 10.24
C ALA A 70 2.50 10.25 11.36
N GLN A 71 1.77 9.14 11.34
CA GLN A 71 0.79 8.77 12.36
C GLN A 71 1.54 8.50 13.65
N THR A 72 1.33 9.36 14.64
CA THR A 72 2.21 9.48 15.79
C THR A 72 1.78 8.50 16.89
N VAL A 73 2.58 7.44 17.04
CA VAL A 73 2.59 6.64 18.26
C VAL A 73 3.38 7.44 19.30
N THR A 74 2.69 7.87 20.34
CA THR A 74 3.16 8.93 21.25
C THR A 74 4.05 8.45 22.39
N ASP A 75 4.10 7.14 22.61
CA ASP A 75 4.76 6.48 23.75
C ASP A 75 5.81 5.43 23.34
N GLY A 76 6.03 5.20 22.04
CA GLY A 76 6.96 4.18 21.52
C GLY A 76 6.45 2.74 21.64
N SER A 77 5.18 2.53 21.97
CA SER A 77 4.59 1.17 22.10
C SER A 77 4.52 0.40 20.78
N ASP A 78 4.77 1.03 19.63
CA ASP A 78 4.90 0.38 18.32
C ASP A 78 6.08 -0.60 18.25
N SER A 79 7.08 -0.40 19.12
CA SER A 79 8.17 -1.37 19.33
C SER A 79 7.70 -2.74 19.86
N VAL A 80 6.50 -2.82 20.46
CA VAL A 80 5.90 -4.06 20.97
C VAL A 80 5.24 -4.87 19.86
N LEU A 81 4.54 -4.21 18.94
CA LEU A 81 3.88 -4.86 17.78
C LEU A 81 4.83 -5.07 16.59
N GLY A 82 5.89 -4.26 16.50
CA GLY A 82 6.69 -4.09 15.29
C GLY A 82 6.05 -3.11 14.31
N LEU A 83 6.88 -2.56 13.41
CA LEU A 83 6.50 -1.43 12.55
C LEU A 83 5.34 -1.74 11.60
N ASP A 84 5.31 -2.92 10.99
CA ASP A 84 4.33 -3.24 9.95
C ASP A 84 2.97 -3.72 10.52
N GLU A 85 2.97 -4.43 11.66
CA GLU A 85 1.72 -4.71 12.39
C GLU A 85 1.14 -3.43 13.00
N SER A 86 1.99 -2.51 13.49
CA SER A 86 1.59 -1.16 13.90
C SER A 86 0.92 -0.38 12.76
N LYS A 87 1.54 -0.30 11.57
CA LYS A 87 0.94 0.35 10.39
C LYS A 87 -0.41 -0.29 10.00
N ALA A 88 -0.48 -1.61 9.92
CA ALA A 88 -1.72 -2.32 9.55
C ALA A 88 -2.84 -2.08 10.57
N THR A 89 -2.50 -2.12 11.87
CA THR A 89 -3.41 -1.80 12.98
C THR A 89 -3.94 -0.38 12.89
N ILE A 90 -3.04 0.60 12.75
CA ILE A 90 -3.37 2.03 12.65
C ILE A 90 -4.25 2.29 11.42
N ALA A 91 -3.92 1.69 10.26
CA ALA A 91 -4.70 1.81 9.03
C ALA A 91 -6.12 1.25 9.20
N LEU A 92 -6.29 0.08 9.84
CA LEU A 92 -7.61 -0.51 10.11
C LEU A 92 -8.45 0.35 11.05
N VAL A 93 -7.88 0.83 12.15
CA VAL A 93 -8.59 1.73 13.10
C VAL A 93 -8.94 3.06 12.44
N GLY A 94 -8.06 3.57 11.58
CA GLY A 94 -8.24 4.83 10.86
C GLY A 94 -9.41 4.85 9.88
N GLN A 95 -9.88 3.70 9.38
CA GLN A 95 -11.02 3.62 8.44
C GLN A 95 -12.33 4.19 9.01
N GLY A 96 -12.52 4.14 10.33
CA GLY A 96 -13.67 4.73 11.01
C GLY A 96 -13.54 6.22 11.33
N MET A 97 -12.37 6.84 11.08
CA MET A 97 -12.06 8.19 11.52
C MET A 97 -12.26 9.24 10.43
N LYS A 98 -12.68 10.45 10.82
CA LYS A 98 -12.72 11.60 9.90
C LYS A 98 -11.32 12.19 9.63
N ALA A 99 -10.38 12.03 10.54
CA ALA A 99 -9.02 12.55 10.45
C ALA A 99 -8.00 11.56 11.06
N PRO A 100 -7.67 10.46 10.35
CA PRO A 100 -6.74 9.44 10.85
C PRO A 100 -5.26 9.88 10.90
N SER A 101 -4.94 11.06 10.37
CA SER A 101 -3.59 11.64 10.39
C SER A 101 -3.32 12.55 11.60
N SER A 102 -4.36 13.02 12.30
CA SER A 102 -4.28 13.76 13.58
C SER A 102 -4.63 12.89 14.80
N ALA A 103 -4.83 11.59 14.59
CA ALA A 103 -5.05 10.61 15.64
C ALA A 103 -3.72 10.24 16.32
N LEU A 104 -3.69 10.37 17.65
CA LEU A 104 -2.52 10.03 18.47
C LEU A 104 -2.71 8.63 19.04
N TYR A 105 -1.78 7.72 18.77
CA TYR A 105 -1.86 6.33 19.22
C TYR A 105 -0.96 6.10 20.44
N SER A 106 -1.38 5.21 21.35
CA SER A 106 -0.61 4.83 22.54
C SER A 106 -1.03 3.45 23.08
N ARG A 107 -0.28 2.95 24.06
CA ARG A 107 -0.51 1.70 24.80
C ARG A 107 -0.72 0.46 23.92
N LEU A 108 -0.07 0.47 22.76
CA LEU A 108 -0.07 -0.61 21.77
C LEU A 108 0.51 -1.89 22.39
N ARG A 109 -0.22 -2.99 22.26
CA ARG A 109 0.17 -4.32 22.76
C ARG A 109 -0.48 -5.40 21.91
N HIS A 110 0.17 -6.55 21.76
CA HIS A 110 -0.53 -7.74 21.29
C HIS A 110 -1.57 -8.16 22.34
N GLY A 111 -2.79 -8.41 21.88
CA GLY A 111 -3.84 -9.09 22.63
C GLY A 111 -3.85 -10.59 22.37
N ARG A 112 -4.93 -11.25 22.80
CA ARG A 112 -5.15 -12.68 22.51
C ARG A 112 -5.38 -12.90 21.01
N ALA A 113 -5.21 -14.14 20.55
CA ALA A 113 -5.29 -14.58 19.14
C ALA A 113 -4.36 -13.88 18.11
N GLY A 114 -3.56 -12.89 18.51
CA GLY A 114 -2.82 -12.01 17.60
C GLY A 114 -3.66 -10.87 17.03
N ALA A 115 -4.66 -10.39 17.78
CA ALA A 115 -5.19 -9.05 17.61
C ALA A 115 -4.25 -8.02 18.26
N ALA A 116 -4.23 -6.79 17.75
CA ALA A 116 -3.58 -5.64 18.38
C ALA A 116 -4.59 -4.85 19.23
N CYS A 117 -4.15 -4.40 20.38
CA CYS A 117 -4.94 -3.63 21.35
C CYS A 117 -4.19 -2.35 21.71
N GLY A 118 -4.92 -1.27 21.96
CA GLY A 118 -4.29 0.00 22.36
C GLY A 118 -5.30 1.08 22.65
N GLU A 119 -4.83 2.33 22.64
CA GLU A 119 -5.64 3.52 22.75
C GLU A 119 -5.33 4.51 21.64
N VAL A 120 -6.34 5.31 21.29
CA VAL A 120 -6.23 6.37 20.30
C VAL A 120 -6.98 7.61 20.77
N ASP A 121 -6.33 8.77 20.76
CA ASP A 121 -6.97 10.06 20.94
C ASP A 121 -7.27 10.65 19.55
N ALA A 122 -8.56 10.80 19.24
CA ALA A 122 -9.04 11.26 17.95
C ALA A 122 -9.48 12.72 18.02
N THR A 123 -9.15 13.52 16.99
CA THR A 123 -9.70 14.87 16.87
C THR A 123 -11.14 14.84 16.38
N ASN A 124 -12.04 15.52 17.09
CA ASN A 124 -13.43 15.73 16.71
C ASN A 124 -13.58 16.68 15.50
N ARG A 125 -14.83 16.97 15.07
CA ARG A 125 -15.11 17.85 13.92
C ARG A 125 -14.64 19.32 14.10
N MET A 126 -14.31 19.75 15.32
CA MET A 126 -13.77 21.07 15.65
C MET A 126 -12.23 21.06 15.77
N GLY A 127 -11.56 19.93 15.50
CA GLY A 127 -10.11 19.78 15.69
C GLY A 127 -9.69 19.55 17.15
N THR A 128 -10.63 19.43 18.09
CA THR A 128 -10.30 19.15 19.50
C THR A 128 -10.13 17.65 19.71
N HIS A 129 -9.05 17.25 20.37
CA HIS A 129 -8.86 15.90 20.90
C HIS A 129 -10.04 15.48 21.79
N THR A 130 -10.55 14.26 21.61
CA THR A 130 -11.64 13.71 22.44
C THR A 130 -11.15 13.07 23.73
N GLY A 131 -9.83 12.91 23.88
CA GLY A 131 -9.23 12.06 24.91
C GLY A 131 -9.01 10.64 24.40
N PRO A 132 -8.14 9.86 25.09
CA PRO A 132 -7.78 8.51 24.68
C PRO A 132 -8.96 7.54 24.81
N ARG A 133 -9.27 6.84 23.72
CA ARG A 133 -10.30 5.79 23.66
C ARG A 133 -9.64 4.47 23.31
N SER A 134 -10.00 3.39 24.03
CA SER A 134 -9.49 2.05 23.73
C SER A 134 -9.95 1.57 22.36
N PHE A 135 -9.11 0.80 21.67
CA PHE A 135 -9.44 0.18 20.39
C PHE A 135 -8.97 -1.28 20.32
N VAL A 136 -9.49 -2.01 19.34
CA VAL A 136 -9.00 -3.33 18.92
C VAL A 136 -8.86 -3.39 17.40
N ALA A 137 -7.85 -4.08 16.91
CA ALA A 137 -7.72 -4.47 15.50
C ALA A 137 -7.29 -5.94 15.39
N ASP A 138 -7.95 -6.69 14.53
CA ASP A 138 -7.50 -8.01 14.07
C ASP A 138 -6.98 -7.83 12.63
N THR A 139 -5.66 -7.89 12.49
CA THR A 139 -4.95 -7.74 11.21
C THR A 139 -5.14 -8.95 10.29
N LYS A 140 -5.50 -10.13 10.84
CA LYS A 140 -5.77 -11.37 10.09
C LYS A 140 -7.19 -11.38 9.55
N ALA A 141 -8.15 -10.91 10.34
CA ALA A 141 -9.56 -10.74 9.94
C ALA A 141 -9.83 -9.40 9.22
N ALA A 142 -8.80 -8.58 8.99
CA ALA A 142 -8.86 -7.25 8.37
C ALA A 142 -9.97 -6.35 8.95
N PHE A 143 -10.12 -6.34 10.29
CA PHE A 143 -11.17 -5.62 11.00
C PHE A 143 -10.60 -4.85 12.18
N GLY A 144 -10.90 -3.56 12.28
CA GLY A 144 -10.52 -2.74 13.43
C GLY A 144 -11.61 -1.75 13.82
N GLY A 145 -11.58 -1.31 15.08
CA GLY A 145 -12.56 -0.37 15.60
C GLY A 145 -12.19 0.21 16.97
N ILE A 146 -12.58 1.46 17.15
CA ILE A 146 -12.56 2.15 18.45
C ILE A 146 -13.72 1.62 19.29
N LEU A 147 -13.49 1.37 20.58
CA LEU A 147 -14.51 0.89 21.50
C LEU A 147 -15.60 1.98 21.67
N PRO A 148 -16.88 1.69 21.40
CA PRO A 148 -17.95 2.68 21.44
C PRO A 148 -18.43 2.94 22.86
N ASP A 149 -18.80 4.20 23.14
CA ASP A 149 -19.24 4.62 24.47
C ASP A 149 -20.74 4.31 24.70
N ALA A 150 -21.14 4.23 25.98
CA ALA A 150 -22.53 3.96 26.38
C ALA A 150 -23.58 4.98 25.85
N PRO A 151 -23.27 6.25 25.51
CA PRO A 151 -24.18 7.13 24.77
C PRO A 151 -24.29 6.83 23.27
N GLU A 152 -23.22 6.32 22.64
CA GLU A 152 -23.15 6.01 21.21
C GLU A 152 -23.95 4.73 20.90
N LEU A 153 -23.83 3.70 21.74
CA LEU A 153 -24.61 2.47 21.67
C LEU A 153 -26.13 2.68 21.76
N ARG A 154 -26.58 3.79 22.37
CA ARG A 154 -28.00 4.17 22.47
C ARG A 154 -28.52 4.94 21.26
N HIS A 155 -27.63 5.48 20.41
CA HIS A 155 -28.01 6.28 19.25
C HIS A 155 -27.22 5.90 17.98
N PRO A 156 -27.26 4.62 17.54
CA PRO A 156 -26.65 4.22 16.27
C PRO A 156 -27.35 4.91 15.09
N SER A 157 -26.57 5.40 14.13
CA SER A 157 -27.12 6.01 12.89
C SER A 157 -27.75 4.98 11.94
N SER A 158 -27.42 3.70 12.10
CA SER A 158 -28.00 2.58 11.35
C SER A 158 -27.81 1.25 12.07
N MET A 159 -28.60 0.24 11.71
CA MET A 159 -28.43 -1.14 12.21
C MET A 159 -27.06 -1.72 11.85
N ALA A 160 -26.49 -1.36 10.70
CA ALA A 160 -25.15 -1.78 10.30
C ALA A 160 -24.06 -1.18 11.22
N GLN A 161 -24.18 0.10 11.60
CA GLN A 161 -23.28 0.70 12.59
C GLN A 161 -23.43 0.03 13.96
N TYR A 162 -24.65 -0.30 14.39
CA TYR A 162 -24.88 -1.02 15.64
C TYR A 162 -24.22 -2.41 15.65
N GLN A 163 -24.36 -3.17 14.56
CA GLN A 163 -23.71 -4.47 14.39
C GLN A 163 -22.17 -4.37 14.40
N ALA A 164 -21.61 -3.36 13.73
CA ALA A 164 -20.17 -3.08 13.76
C ALA A 164 -19.70 -2.74 15.18
N MET A 165 -20.41 -1.87 15.90
CA MET A 165 -20.12 -1.52 17.30
C MET A 165 -20.15 -2.74 18.23
N GLN A 166 -21.15 -3.62 18.11
CA GLN A 166 -21.21 -4.86 18.89
C GLN A 166 -20.08 -5.83 18.55
N ARG A 167 -19.70 -5.96 17.26
CA ARG A 167 -18.54 -6.77 16.85
C ARG A 167 -17.22 -6.24 17.44
N THR A 168 -17.03 -4.92 17.48
CA THR A 168 -15.86 -4.29 18.11
C THR A 168 -15.82 -4.54 19.63
N ILE A 169 -16.96 -4.42 20.32
CA ILE A 169 -17.06 -4.72 21.75
C ILE A 169 -16.68 -6.17 22.04
N GLU A 170 -17.21 -7.12 21.26
CA GLU A 170 -16.94 -8.53 21.48
C GLU A 170 -15.46 -8.86 21.21
N LEU A 171 -14.92 -8.42 20.08
CA LEU A 171 -13.51 -8.60 19.74
C LEU A 171 -12.56 -7.98 20.79
N TYR A 172 -12.94 -6.82 21.35
CA TYR A 172 -12.20 -6.19 22.45
C TYR A 172 -12.28 -7.00 23.74
N ARG A 173 -13.45 -7.56 24.09
CA ARG A 173 -13.60 -8.42 25.27
C ARG A 173 -12.79 -9.71 25.14
N THR A 174 -12.84 -10.38 23.99
CA THR A 174 -12.11 -11.64 23.77
C THR A 174 -10.60 -11.45 23.83
N ASN A 175 -10.07 -10.32 23.33
CA ASN A 175 -8.63 -10.19 23.07
C ASN A 175 -7.90 -9.08 23.86
N CYS A 176 -8.60 -8.03 24.28
CA CYS A 176 -7.98 -6.78 24.77
C CYS A 176 -8.38 -6.38 26.20
N ALA A 177 -9.50 -6.90 26.72
CA ALA A 177 -9.84 -6.78 28.12
C ALA A 177 -8.75 -7.44 28.99
N ALA A 178 -8.27 -6.69 29.98
CA ALA A 178 -7.37 -7.20 30.99
C ALA A 178 -8.12 -8.15 31.93
N ASP A 179 -7.46 -9.25 32.28
CA ASP A 179 -7.75 -10.03 33.50
C ASP A 179 -7.07 -9.34 34.70
#